data_AF-V5GQ51-F1
#
_entry.id   AF-V5GQ51-F1
#
_cell.length_a   1.000
_cell.length_b   1.000
_cell.length_c   1.000
_cell.angle_alpha   90.00
_cell.angle_beta   90.00
_cell.angle_gamma   90.00
#
_symmetry.space_group_name_H-M   'P 1'
#
loop_
_entity.id
_entity.type
_entity.pdbx_description
1 polymer ?
#
loop_
_entity_poly.entity_id
_entity_poly.type
_entity_poly.pdbx_seq_one_letter_code
_entity_poly.pdbx_strand_id
1 'polypeptide(L)'
;QVKVPGGKTYDVLFIGTDNGKVIKAVNGLSADSRHGVRPVVVEEIQVFPAHVPVRTVKIMKGRTGGKEETRLIVVSDTEVQSLRVHRCDSNKISSCSECVALQDPYCAWDKVQGKCRSKGSGRWGEESYFFQSVATGEH
;
A
#
# COMPACT_ATOMS: atom_id res chain seq x y z
N GLN A 1 -0.24 7.49 8.56
CA GLN A 1 1.18 7.49 8.16
C GLN A 1 1.79 6.10 8.15
N VAL A 2 2.59 5.83 7.13
CA VAL A 2 3.40 4.63 6.90
C VAL A 2 4.86 5.05 6.82
N LYS A 3 5.71 4.51 7.71
CA LYS A 3 7.17 4.73 7.67
C LYS A 3 7.83 3.74 6.72
N VAL A 4 8.62 4.27 5.79
CA VAL A 4 9.30 3.53 4.72
C VAL A 4 10.79 3.29 5.04
N PRO A 5 11.50 2.43 4.30
CA PRO A 5 12.97 2.47 4.24
C PRO A 5 13.45 3.89 3.95
N GLY A 6 14.50 4.33 4.64
CA GLY A 6 14.98 5.72 4.56
C GLY A 6 14.22 6.72 5.42
N GLY A 7 13.36 6.24 6.33
CA GLY A 7 12.83 7.03 7.43
C GLY A 7 11.71 8.00 7.09
N LYS A 8 11.50 8.33 5.80
CA LYS A 8 10.36 9.10 5.30
C LYS A 8 9.02 8.48 5.74
N THR A 9 7.99 9.31 5.80
CA THR A 9 6.62 8.91 6.16
C THR A 9 5.62 9.45 5.15
N TYR A 10 4.66 8.62 4.75
CA TYR A 10 3.58 8.98 3.84
C TYR A 10 2.22 8.71 4.46
N ASP A 11 1.24 9.57 4.21
CA ASP A 11 -0.16 9.25 4.44
C ASP A 11 -0.75 8.53 3.22
N VAL A 12 -1.53 7.48 3.51
CA VAL A 12 -2.11 6.58 2.51
C VAL A 12 -3.62 6.71 2.61
N LEU A 13 -4.23 7.10 1.49
CA LEU A 13 -5.66 7.27 1.35
C LEU A 13 -6.25 6.00 0.76
N PHE A 14 -7.38 5.57 1.31
CA PHE A 14 -8.23 4.52 0.76
C PHE A 14 -9.61 5.12 0.49
N ILE A 15 -10.00 5.15 -0.78
CA ILE A 15 -11.16 5.88 -1.27
C ILE A 15 -12.14 4.87 -1.85
N GLY A 16 -13.32 4.76 -1.25
CA GLY A 16 -14.42 3.96 -1.80
C GLY A 16 -15.18 4.72 -2.89
N THR A 17 -15.69 4.00 -3.88
CA THR A 17 -16.51 4.57 -4.97
C THR A 17 -17.95 4.03 -4.95
N ASP A 18 -18.84 4.72 -5.65
CA ASP A 18 -20.24 4.32 -5.88
C ASP A 18 -20.37 3.11 -6.82
N ASN A 19 -19.37 2.85 -7.66
CA ASN A 19 -19.29 1.67 -8.54
C ASN A 19 -18.49 0.49 -7.94
N GLY A 20 -18.43 0.37 -6.61
CA GLY A 20 -17.91 -0.82 -5.91
C GLY A 20 -16.39 -0.99 -5.90
N LYS A 21 -15.63 0.04 -6.28
CA LYS A 21 -14.16 0.03 -6.26
C LYS A 21 -13.61 0.64 -4.99
N VAL A 22 -12.36 0.28 -4.69
CA VAL A 22 -11.50 0.99 -3.75
C VAL A 22 -10.23 1.42 -4.46
N ILE A 23 -9.92 2.72 -4.37
CA ILE A 23 -8.69 3.32 -4.88
C ILE A 23 -7.74 3.56 -3.69
N LYS A 24 -6.48 3.15 -3.85
CA LYS A 24 -5.39 3.44 -2.92
C LYS A 24 -4.51 4.52 -3.51
N ALA A 25 -4.31 5.62 -2.78
CA ALA A 25 -3.54 6.76 -3.27
C ALA A 25 -2.62 7.36 -2.19
N VAL A 26 -1.57 8.06 -2.64
CA VAL A 26 -0.64 8.81 -1.79
C VAL A 26 -0.29 10.16 -2.43
N ASN A 27 0.10 11.15 -1.62
CA ASN A 27 0.83 12.31 -2.15
C ASN A 27 2.34 11.97 -2.16
N GLY A 28 2.88 11.64 -3.33
CA GLY A 28 4.27 11.25 -3.51
C GLY A 28 5.32 12.35 -3.26
N LEU A 29 4.91 13.58 -2.92
CA LEU A 29 5.79 14.66 -2.46
C LEU A 29 5.61 15.01 -0.96
N SER A 30 4.64 14.42 -0.26
CA SER A 30 4.29 14.78 1.12
C SER A 30 5.40 14.54 2.16
N ALA A 31 6.34 13.63 1.87
CA ALA A 31 7.50 13.39 2.72
C ALA A 31 8.61 14.46 2.56
N ASP A 32 8.64 15.17 1.42
CA ASP A 32 9.72 16.08 1.03
C ASP A 32 9.28 17.55 0.97
N SER A 33 7.97 17.82 0.88
CA SER A 33 7.41 19.17 0.84
C SER A 33 6.04 19.27 1.50
N ARG A 34 5.82 20.36 2.26
CA ARG A 34 4.52 20.68 2.89
C ARG A 34 3.47 21.20 1.90
N HIS A 35 3.91 21.70 0.75
CA HIS A 35 3.05 22.31 -0.28
C HIS A 35 3.10 21.56 -1.62
N GLY A 36 4.09 20.67 -1.81
CA GLY A 36 4.20 19.83 -2.99
C GLY A 36 3.10 18.78 -3.03
N VAL A 37 2.40 18.71 -4.16
CA VAL A 37 1.36 17.70 -4.42
C VAL A 37 1.71 16.95 -5.69
N ARG A 38 1.98 15.64 -5.57
CA ARG A 38 1.97 14.70 -6.68
C ARG A 38 1.03 13.55 -6.31
N PRO A 39 -0.20 13.49 -6.84
CA PRO A 39 -1.08 12.37 -6.59
C PRO A 39 -0.50 11.13 -7.29
N VAL A 40 -0.33 10.05 -6.54
CA VAL A 40 0.05 8.74 -7.07
C VAL A 40 -1.07 7.78 -6.73
N VAL A 41 -1.72 7.23 -7.76
CA VAL A 41 -2.67 6.12 -7.62
C VAL A 41 -1.85 4.84 -7.57
N VAL A 42 -1.74 4.27 -6.38
CA VAL A 42 -0.99 3.03 -6.12
C VAL A 42 -1.75 1.83 -6.65
N GLU A 43 -3.08 1.84 -6.52
CA GLU A 43 -3.91 0.71 -6.92
C GLU A 43 -5.38 1.11 -7.07
N GLU A 44 -6.09 0.45 -7.99
CA GLU A 44 -7.55 0.44 -8.06
C GLU A 44 -8.02 -1.02 -8.08
N ILE A 45 -8.92 -1.38 -7.18
CA ILE A 45 -9.49 -2.73 -7.08
C ILE A 45 -11.01 -2.70 -7.10
N GLN A 46 -11.62 -3.60 -7.87
CA GLN A 46 -13.05 -3.89 -7.80
C GLN A 46 -13.30 -4.77 -6.56
N VAL A 47 -14.03 -4.26 -5.56
CA VAL A 47 -14.29 -4.98 -4.29
C VAL A 47 -15.68 -5.59 -4.28
N PHE A 48 -16.66 -4.85 -4.80
CA PHE A 48 -18.04 -5.30 -5.01
C PHE A 48 -18.41 -5.22 -6.50
N PRO A 49 -19.53 -5.80 -6.95
CA PRO A 49 -20.03 -5.59 -8.32
C PRO A 49 -20.21 -4.10 -8.66
N ALA A 50 -20.14 -3.74 -9.95
CA ALA A 50 -20.11 -2.36 -10.42
C ALA A 50 -21.35 -1.49 -10.10
N HIS A 51 -22.43 -2.11 -9.59
CA HIS A 51 -23.67 -1.46 -9.16
C HIS A 51 -23.84 -1.40 -7.63
N VAL A 52 -22.84 -1.85 -6.87
CA VAL A 52 -22.89 -1.94 -5.40
C VAL A 52 -21.94 -0.89 -4.80
N PRO A 53 -22.45 0.22 -4.22
CA PRO A 53 -21.61 1.30 -3.73
C PRO A 53 -20.85 0.93 -2.45
N VAL A 54 -19.61 1.42 -2.33
CA VAL A 54 -18.86 1.38 -1.08
C VAL A 54 -19.42 2.45 -0.13
N ARG A 55 -19.98 2.02 1.00
CA ARG A 55 -20.54 2.88 2.04
C ARG A 55 -19.55 3.26 3.13
N THR A 56 -18.58 2.39 3.41
CA THR A 56 -17.59 2.64 4.46
C THR A 56 -16.28 1.92 4.14
N VAL A 57 -15.18 2.62 4.35
CA VAL A 57 -13.82 2.08 4.33
C VAL A 57 -13.18 2.36 5.68
N LYS A 58 -12.72 1.31 6.37
CA LYS A 58 -12.06 1.41 7.68
C LYS A 58 -10.75 0.63 7.69
N ILE A 59 -9.70 1.24 8.23
CA ILE A 59 -8.43 0.55 8.51
C ILE A 59 -8.55 -0.08 9.90
N MET A 60 -8.41 -1.40 10.00
CA MET A 60 -8.31 -2.10 11.28
C MET A 60 -6.91 -2.66 11.47
N LYS A 61 -6.33 -2.42 12.65
CA LYS A 61 -5.12 -3.10 13.10
C LYS A 61 -5.55 -4.27 13.98
N GLY A 62 -5.09 -5.46 13.65
CA GLY A 62 -5.36 -6.67 14.42
C GLY A 62 -4.10 -7.49 14.65
N ARG A 63 -4.23 -8.56 15.42
CA ARG A 63 -3.19 -9.59 15.56
C ARG A 63 -3.71 -10.89 15.00
N THR A 64 -2.94 -11.50 14.09
CA THR A 64 -3.28 -12.77 13.46
C THR A 64 -2.02 -13.64 13.48
N GLY A 65 -2.08 -14.81 14.13
CA GLY A 65 -0.92 -15.67 14.32
C GLY A 65 0.26 -15.00 15.06
N GLY A 66 -0.03 -14.10 16.02
CA GLY A 66 0.99 -13.36 16.78
C GLY A 66 1.66 -12.19 16.04
N LYS A 67 1.40 -11.99 14.75
CA LYS A 67 1.88 -10.82 13.98
C LYS A 67 0.81 -9.74 13.93
N GLU A 68 1.23 -8.47 13.94
CA GLU A 68 0.31 -7.36 13.65
C GLU A 68 0.01 -7.33 12.14
N GLU A 69 -1.26 -7.48 11.78
CA GLU A 69 -1.73 -7.35 10.39
C GLU A 69 -2.70 -6.17 10.33
N THR A 70 -2.49 -5.29 9.35
CA THR A 70 -3.41 -4.18 9.05
C THR A 70 -4.31 -4.61 7.90
N ARG A 71 -5.62 -4.60 8.13
CA ARG A 71 -6.64 -4.94 7.13
C ARG A 71 -7.47 -3.72 6.78
N LEU A 72 -7.94 -3.68 5.55
CA LEU A 72 -8.95 -2.74 5.07
C LEU A 72 -10.31 -3.44 5.11
N ILE A 73 -11.21 -2.92 5.92
CA ILE A 73 -12.62 -3.35 5.96
C ILE A 73 -13.40 -2.43 5.04
N VAL A 74 -14.04 -3.02 4.04
CA VAL A 74 -14.84 -2.33 3.02
C VAL A 74 -16.26 -2.84 3.15
N VAL A 75 -17.23 -1.92 3.23
CA VAL A 75 -18.64 -2.22 3.55
C VAL A 75 -19.53 -1.62 2.47
N SER A 76 -20.49 -2.40 1.98
CA SER A 76 -21.63 -1.95 1.16
C SER A 76 -22.93 -2.07 1.96
N ASP A 77 -24.08 -1.84 1.32
CA ASP A 77 -25.39 -2.07 1.94
C ASP A 77 -25.70 -3.56 2.18
N THR A 78 -24.98 -4.48 1.51
CA THR A 78 -25.27 -5.93 1.51
C THR A 78 -24.12 -6.80 1.99
N GLU A 79 -22.86 -6.33 1.94
CA GLU A 79 -21.66 -7.13 2.14
C GLU A 79 -20.55 -6.41 2.90
N VAL A 80 -19.67 -7.19 3.52
CA VAL A 80 -18.44 -6.72 4.18
C VAL A 80 -17.25 -7.53 3.67
N GLN A 81 -16.25 -6.86 3.12
CA GLN A 81 -15.01 -7.46 2.63
C GLN A 81 -13.82 -7.04 3.49
N SER A 82 -12.88 -7.98 3.69
CA SER A 82 -11.69 -7.80 4.54
C SER A 82 -10.41 -8.05 3.74
N LEU A 83 -9.77 -6.97 3.33
CA LEU A 83 -8.66 -6.97 2.38
C LEU A 83 -7.32 -6.67 3.07
N ARG A 84 -6.21 -7.15 2.52
CA ARG A 84 -4.88 -6.64 2.91
C ARG A 84 -4.68 -5.23 2.37
N VAL A 85 -4.03 -4.37 3.15
CA VAL A 85 -3.68 -3.00 2.74
C VAL A 85 -2.56 -2.93 1.70
N HIS A 86 -1.93 -4.06 1.34
CA HIS A 86 -0.85 -4.17 0.36
C HIS A 86 -0.89 -5.53 -0.36
N ARG A 87 -0.21 -5.62 -1.51
CA ARG A 87 -0.09 -6.85 -2.33
C ARG A 87 1.35 -7.18 -2.78
N CYS A 88 2.35 -6.64 -2.07
CA CYS A 88 3.79 -6.78 -2.33
C CYS A 88 4.26 -8.22 -2.60
N ASP A 89 3.71 -9.21 -1.89
CA ASP A 89 4.11 -10.62 -1.99
C ASP A 89 3.47 -11.35 -3.20
N SER A 90 3.17 -10.62 -4.28
CA SER A 90 2.60 -11.18 -5.52
C SER A 90 3.67 -11.87 -6.36
N ASN A 91 3.43 -13.12 -6.77
CA ASN A 91 4.31 -13.88 -7.66
C ASN A 91 4.51 -13.23 -9.04
N LYS A 92 3.74 -12.18 -9.38
CA LYS A 92 3.92 -11.37 -10.60
C LYS A 92 5.02 -10.30 -10.48
N ILE A 93 5.56 -10.08 -9.28
CA ILE A 93 6.63 -9.09 -9.04
C ILE A 93 7.94 -9.85 -8.93
N SER A 94 8.74 -9.79 -9.98
CA SER A 94 9.95 -10.61 -10.17
C SER A 94 11.25 -9.79 -10.10
N SER A 95 11.17 -8.48 -10.25
CA SER A 95 12.31 -7.56 -10.31
C SER A 95 12.17 -6.36 -9.37
N CYS A 96 13.31 -5.69 -9.13
CA CYS A 96 13.35 -4.46 -8.33
C CYS A 96 12.48 -3.37 -8.96
N SER A 97 12.63 -3.12 -10.27
CA SER A 97 11.85 -2.13 -11.00
C SER A 97 10.35 -2.38 -10.91
N GLU A 98 9.88 -3.62 -11.05
CA GLU A 98 8.46 -3.96 -10.87
C GLU A 98 7.96 -3.69 -9.44
N CYS A 99 8.76 -4.01 -8.42
CA CYS A 99 8.40 -3.76 -7.02
C CYS A 99 8.33 -2.26 -6.69
N VAL A 100 9.24 -1.47 -7.27
CA VAL A 100 9.34 -0.03 -7.04
C VAL A 100 8.28 0.73 -7.83
N ALA A 101 7.96 0.30 -9.06
CA ALA A 101 6.91 0.86 -9.90
C ALA A 101 5.50 0.76 -9.30
N LEU A 102 5.29 -0.09 -8.28
CA LEU A 102 4.05 -0.08 -7.48
C LEU A 102 3.84 1.25 -6.74
N GLN A 103 4.93 1.97 -6.42
CA GLN A 103 4.95 3.19 -5.59
C GLN A 103 4.26 3.03 -4.21
N ASP A 104 4.01 1.80 -3.77
CA ASP A 104 3.28 1.48 -2.56
C ASP A 104 4.19 1.66 -1.32
N PRO A 105 3.88 2.57 -0.37
CA PRO A 105 4.67 2.74 0.86
C PRO A 105 4.78 1.48 1.72
N TYR A 106 3.91 0.49 1.53
CA TYR A 106 3.99 -0.81 2.20
C TYR A 106 4.93 -1.80 1.53
N CYS A 107 5.38 -1.57 0.29
CA CYS A 107 6.19 -2.51 -0.51
C CYS A 107 7.59 -1.97 -0.75
N ALA A 108 8.63 -2.77 -0.53
CA ALA A 108 10.01 -2.43 -0.84
C ALA A 108 10.76 -3.66 -1.36
N TRP A 109 11.77 -3.44 -2.20
CA TRP A 109 12.61 -4.52 -2.71
C TRP A 109 13.67 -4.89 -1.67
N ASP A 110 13.67 -6.15 -1.23
CA ASP A 110 14.72 -6.73 -0.40
C ASP A 110 15.92 -7.06 -1.29
N LYS A 111 17.00 -6.27 -1.14
CA LYS A 111 18.23 -6.39 -1.93
C LYS A 111 19.02 -7.66 -1.63
N VAL A 112 18.80 -8.29 -0.48
CA VAL A 112 19.50 -9.52 -0.08
C VAL A 112 18.74 -10.76 -0.54
N GLN A 113 17.41 -10.74 -0.46
CA GLN A 113 16.57 -11.86 -0.88
C GLN A 113 16.15 -11.82 -2.34
N GLY A 114 16.33 -10.69 -3.03
CA GLY A 114 15.91 -10.49 -4.43
C GLY A 114 14.40 -10.62 -4.60
N LYS A 115 13.62 -10.04 -3.68
CA LYS A 115 12.15 -10.15 -3.66
C LYS A 115 11.47 -8.88 -3.18
N CYS A 116 10.29 -8.61 -3.70
CA CYS A 116 9.41 -7.57 -3.14
C CYS A 116 8.86 -8.05 -1.78
N ARG A 117 8.93 -7.19 -0.77
CA ARG A 117 8.56 -7.48 0.62
C ARG A 117 7.66 -6.40 1.20
N SER A 118 6.81 -6.82 2.13
CA SER A 118 5.85 -5.94 2.81
C SER A 118 6.36 -5.40 4.15
N LYS A 119 5.82 -4.24 4.54
CA LYS A 119 6.07 -3.61 5.84
C LYS A 119 5.79 -4.54 7.01
N GLY A 120 6.78 -4.71 7.88
CA GLY A 120 6.78 -5.72 8.95
C GLY A 120 7.74 -6.89 8.69
N SER A 121 8.36 -6.93 7.49
CA SER A 121 9.42 -7.90 7.17
C SER A 121 10.76 -7.51 7.82
N GLY A 122 11.14 -8.20 8.90
CA GLY A 122 12.49 -8.17 9.46
C GLY A 122 13.07 -6.78 9.71
N ARG A 123 14.19 -6.47 9.03
CA ARG A 123 14.97 -5.22 9.12
C ARG A 123 14.31 -4.01 8.44
N TRP A 124 12.97 -3.93 8.50
CA TRP A 124 12.19 -2.90 7.83
C TRP A 124 12.55 -1.50 8.32
N GLY A 125 13.04 -0.65 7.42
CA GLY A 125 13.51 0.69 7.71
C GLY A 125 14.98 0.91 7.35
N GLU A 126 15.78 -0.16 7.28
CA GLU A 126 17.19 -0.09 6.90
C GLU A 126 17.36 0.02 5.38
N GLU A 127 17.81 1.19 4.90
CA GLU A 127 18.08 1.47 3.48
C GLU A 127 19.16 0.55 2.88
N SER A 128 20.07 0.03 3.71
CA SER A 128 21.07 -0.96 3.30
C SER A 128 20.44 -2.27 2.82
N TYR A 129 19.29 -2.65 3.37
CA TYR A 129 18.56 -3.88 3.01
C TYR A 129 17.42 -3.65 2.01
N PHE A 130 16.70 -2.54 2.13
CA PHE A 130 15.50 -2.29 1.34
C PHE A 130 15.66 -1.09 0.40
N PHE A 131 15.20 -1.24 -0.85
CA PHE A 131 15.08 -0.16 -1.81
C PHE A 131 13.60 0.15 -2.11
N GLN A 132 13.24 1.43 -2.19
CA GLN A 132 11.88 1.89 -2.50
C GLN A 132 11.90 3.33 -3.03
N SER A 133 11.06 3.64 -4.02
CA SER A 133 10.72 5.00 -4.44
C SER A 133 9.20 5.17 -4.54
N VAL A 134 8.55 5.59 -3.45
CA VAL A 134 7.14 6.03 -3.47
C VAL A 134 6.96 7.24 -4.38
N ALA A 135 7.96 8.12 -4.39
CA ALA A 135 7.89 9.39 -5.08
C ALA A 135 7.91 9.21 -6.60
N THR A 136 8.92 8.54 -7.16
CA THR A 136 9.12 8.43 -8.62
C THR A 136 8.69 7.10 -9.21
N GLY A 137 8.70 6.01 -8.44
CA GLY A 137 8.51 4.65 -9.00
C GLY A 137 9.71 4.11 -9.78
N GLU A 138 10.85 4.80 -9.73
CA GLU A 138 12.07 4.46 -10.47
C GLU A 138 13.15 3.87 -9.53
N HIS A 139 14.01 3.03 -10.11
CA HIS A 139 15.15 2.36 -9.44
C HIS A 139 16.48 2.81 -10.02
#